data_AF-A0A5C4V8M1-F1
#
_entry.id   AF-A0A5C4V8M1-F1
#
_cell.length_a   1.000
_cell.length_b   1.000
_cell.length_c   1.000
_cell.angle_alpha   90.00
_cell.angle_beta   90.00
_cell.angle_gamma   90.00
#
_symmetry.space_group_name_H-M   'P 1'
#
loop_
_entity.id
_entity.type
_entity.pdbx_description
1 polymer ?
#
loop_
_entity_poly.entity_id
_entity_poly.type
_entity_poly.pdbx_seq_one_letter_code
_entity_poly.pdbx_strand_id
1 'polypeptide(L)' 'MNSQGPAAGLTVNDIAALWKVPKGTIYRYAHTYRWRRYTDTGRTYYHPDDVTTTFDDLNDRPDRGRS' A
#
# COMPACT_ATOMS: atom_id res chain seq x y z
N MET A 1 22.49 -1.82 11.56
CA MET A 1 21.18 -2.52 11.60
C MET A 1 20.12 -1.47 11.27
N ASN A 2 19.44 -1.40 10.13
CA ASN A 2 19.42 -2.16 8.89
C ASN A 2 19.32 -1.09 7.80
N SER A 3 20.25 -1.07 6.84
CA SER A 3 20.06 -0.32 5.62
C SER A 3 18.91 -1.02 4.87
N GLN A 4 17.66 -0.62 5.14
CA GLN A 4 16.58 -0.81 4.18
C GLN A 4 17.09 -0.13 2.90
N GLY A 5 17.76 -0.91 2.05
CA GLY A 5 18.01 -0.50 0.66
C GLY A 5 16.66 -0.05 0.12
N PRO A 6 16.62 1.00 -0.73
CA PRO A 6 15.36 1.64 -1.10
C PRO A 6 14.42 0.55 -1.58
N ALA A 7 13.45 0.19 -0.74
CA ALA A 7 12.56 -0.91 -1.05
C ALA A 7 11.83 -0.41 -2.29
N ALA A 8 12.14 -1.03 -3.44
CA ALA A 8 11.67 -0.56 -4.73
C ALA A 8 10.16 -0.35 -4.61
N GLY A 9 9.72 0.89 -4.78
CA GLY A 9 8.34 1.26 -4.55
C GLY A 9 7.42 0.38 -5.39
N LEU A 10 6.21 0.16 -4.89
CA LEU A 10 5.24 -0.73 -5.51
C LEU A 10 4.34 0.05 -6.45
N THR A 11 4.14 -0.45 -7.66
CA THR A 11 3.13 0.14 -8.54
C THR A 11 1.72 -0.28 -8.10
N VAL A 12 0.70 0.44 -8.56
CA VAL A 12 -0.70 0.04 -8.35
C VAL A 12 -0.97 -1.40 -8.84
N ASN A 13 -0.30 -1.83 -9.91
CA ASN A 13 -0.46 -3.19 -10.44
C ASN A 13 0.13 -4.23 -9.49
N ASP A 14 1.32 -3.97 -8.93
CA ASP A 14 1.96 -4.87 -7.97
C ASP A 14 1.10 -5.02 -6.72
N ILE A 15 0.61 -3.90 -6.19
CA ILE A 15 -0.25 -3.89 -4.99
C ILE A 15 -1.55 -4.65 -5.25
N ALA A 16 -2.19 -4.44 -6.41
CA ALA A 16 -3.40 -5.16 -6.79
C ALA A 16 -3.15 -6.67 -6.92
N ALA A 17 -2.00 -7.07 -7.46
CA ALA A 17 -1.65 -8.47 -7.65
C ALA A 17 -1.31 -9.18 -6.33
N LEU A 18 -0.62 -8.50 -5.41
CA LEU A 18 -0.17 -9.03 -4.12
C LEU A 18 -1.31 -9.11 -3.10
N TRP A 19 -2.05 -8.01 -2.88
CA TRP A 19 -3.12 -7.95 -1.88
C TRP A 19 -4.51 -8.27 -2.44
N LYS A 20 -4.62 -8.58 -3.74
CA LYS A 20 -5.89 -8.93 -4.41
C LYS A 20 -6.99 -7.88 -4.24
N VAL A 21 -6.63 -6.60 -4.20
CA VAL A 21 -7.58 -5.49 -4.06
C VAL A 21 -7.76 -4.71 -5.36
N PRO A 22 -8.96 -4.13 -5.60
CA PRO A 22 -9.18 -3.27 -6.76
C PRO A 22 -8.32 -2.01 -6.75
N LYS A 23 -7.92 -1.53 -7.93
CA LYS A 23 -7.12 -0.30 -8.09
C LYS A 23 -7.77 0.93 -7.46
N GLY A 24 -9.11 1.05 -7.55
CA GLY A 24 -9.85 2.14 -6.90
C GLY A 24 -9.68 2.16 -5.39
N THR A 25 -9.64 0.98 -4.75
CA THR A 25 -9.36 0.84 -3.31
C THR A 25 -7.95 1.27 -2.98
N ILE A 26 -6.98 0.91 -3.82
CA ILE A 26 -5.57 1.32 -3.66
C ILE A 26 -5.46 2.85 -3.71
N TYR A 27 -6.05 3.51 -4.72
CA TYR A 27 -6.04 4.97 -4.80
C TYR A 27 -6.73 5.63 -3.61
N ARG A 28 -7.85 5.06 -3.15
CA ARG A 28 -8.55 5.54 -1.96
C ARG A 28 -7.65 5.44 -0.73
N TYR A 29 -7.01 4.29 -0.47
CA TYR A 29 -6.11 4.13 0.67
C TYR A 29 -4.87 5.01 0.57
N ALA A 30 -4.26 5.09 -0.60
CA ALA A 30 -3.13 5.98 -0.84
C ALA A 30 -3.48 7.44 -0.50
N HIS A 31 -4.69 7.89 -0.83
CA HIS A 31 -5.15 9.23 -0.48
C HIS A 31 -5.52 9.36 1.00
N THR A 32 -6.30 8.41 1.54
CA THR A 32 -6.78 8.42 2.94
C THR A 32 -5.65 8.36 3.94
N TYR A 33 -4.69 7.47 3.74
CA TYR A 33 -3.53 7.27 4.61
C TYR A 33 -2.29 8.04 4.15
N ARG A 34 -2.43 8.88 3.11
CA ARG A 34 -1.37 9.76 2.58
C ARG A 34 -0.06 9.02 2.30
N TRP A 35 -0.16 7.90 1.58
CA TRP A 35 1.01 7.09 1.23
C TRP A 35 2.06 7.91 0.49
N ARG A 36 3.32 7.74 0.88
CA ARG A 36 4.46 8.30 0.17
C ARG A 36 4.51 7.68 -1.21
N ARG A 37 4.58 8.54 -2.22
CA ARG A 37 4.66 8.15 -3.63
C ARG A 37 5.74 8.94 -4.33
N TYR A 38 6.39 8.33 -5.29
CA TYR A 38 7.32 8.99 -6.19
C TYR A 38 7.03 8.56 -7.63
N THR A 39 7.34 9.45 -8.57
CA THR A 39 7.24 9.15 -9.99
C THR A 39 8.63 8.90 -10.51
N ASP A 40 8.84 7.74 -11.13
CA ASP A 40 10.06 7.41 -11.83
C ASP A 40 9.70 6.85 -13.22
N THR A 41 10.43 7.27 -14.25
CA THR A 41 10.24 6.80 -15.63
C THR A 41 8.77 6.81 -16.13
N GLY A 42 7.97 7.77 -15.67
CA GLY A 42 6.55 7.92 -16.02
C GLY A 42 5.60 6.96 -15.30
N ARG A 43 6.09 6.19 -14.33
CA ARG A 43 5.31 5.29 -13.47
C ARG A 43 5.27 5.83 -12.05
N THR A 44 4.12 5.69 -11.40
CA THR A 44 3.94 6.05 -9.98
C THR A 44 4.18 4.83 -9.11
N TYR A 45 5.07 5.00 -8.14
CA TYR A 45 5.44 4.00 -7.16
C TYR A 45 5.04 4.48 -5.77
N TYR A 46 4.53 3.56 -4.95
CA TYR A 46 4.14 3.79 -3.56
C TYR A 46 5.15 3.14 -2.63
N HIS A 47 5.41 3.77 -1.49
CA HIS A 47 6.35 3.24 -0.51
C HIS A 47 5.80 1.94 0.13
N PRO A 48 6.55 0.84 0.11
CA PRO A 48 6.04 -0.46 0.56
C PRO A 48 5.66 -0.49 2.04
N ASP A 49 6.35 0.27 2.90
CA ASP A 49 5.99 0.35 4.32
C ASP A 49 4.59 0.93 4.53
N ASP A 50 4.22 1.99 3.78
CA ASP A 50 2.91 2.63 3.95
C ASP A 50 1.78 1.70 3.45
N VAL A 51 2.04 0.99 2.35
CA VAL A 51 1.17 -0.04 1.79
C VAL A 51 0.96 -1.16 2.82
N THR A 52 2.06 -1.74 3.30
CA THR A 52 2.04 -2.89 4.20
C THR A 52 1.39 -2.54 5.52
N THR A 53 1.76 -1.42 6.15
CA THR A 53 1.16 -0.93 7.40
C THR A 53 -0.34 -0.78 7.26
N THR A 54 -0.81 -0.20 6.14
CA THR A 54 -2.26 -0.02 5.94
C THR A 54 -3.00 -1.34 5.81
N PHE A 55 -2.45 -2.31 5.10
CA PHE A 55 -3.10 -3.62 4.96
C PHE A 55 -2.98 -4.46 6.23
N ASP A 56 -1.89 -4.33 6.97
CA ASP A 56 -1.72 -4.95 8.27
C ASP A 56 -2.74 -4.38 9.27
N ASP A 57 -2.88 -3.06 9.36
CA ASP A 57 -3.90 -2.39 10.16
C ASP A 57 -5.34 -2.82 9.79
N LEU A 58 -5.60 -3.08 8.50
CA LEU A 58 -6.90 -3.57 8.03
C LEU A 58 -7.15 -5.03 8.38
N ASN A 59 -6.10 -5.85 8.43
CA ASN A 59 -6.17 -7.26 8.78
C ASN A 59 -6.17 -7.49 10.30
N ASP A 60 -5.44 -6.65 11.05
CA ASP A 60 -5.40 -6.66 12.51
C ASP A 60 -6.70 -6.18 13.12
N ARG A 61 -7.45 -5.28 12.47
CA ARG A 61 -8.80 -4.90 12.89
C ARG A 61 -9.71 -6.13 12.86
N PRO A 62 -9.98 -6.77 14.01
CA PRO A 62 -10.93 -7.85 14.05
C PRO A 62 -12.30 -7.19 13.99
N ASP A 63 -12.99 -7.39 12.87
CA ASP A 63 -14.42 -7.12 12.66
C ASP A 63 -15.15 -6.59 13.92
N ARG A 64 -15.28 -5.26 14.03
CA ARG A 64 -16.32 -4.69 14.87
C ARG A 64 -17.65 -4.92 14.16
N GLY A 65 -18.27 -6.05 14.48
CA GLY A 65 -19.72 -6.22 14.40
C GLY A 65 -20.25 -6.79 13.08
N ARG A 66 -20.26 -8.12 13.01
CA ARG A 66 -21.45 -8.86 12.59
C ARG A 66 -21.81 -9.90 13.66
N SER A 67 -22.58 -9.46 14.65
CA SER A 67 -23.50 -10.33 15.43
C SER A 67 -24.92 -10.06 14.94
#